data_AF-A0A4R0MM96-F1
#
_entry.id   AF-A0A4R0MM96-F1
#
_cell.length_a   1.000
_cell.length_b   1.000
_cell.length_c   1.000
_cell.angle_alpha   90.00
_cell.angle_beta   90.00
_cell.angle_gamma   90.00
#
_symmetry.space_group_name_H-M   'P 1'
#
loop_
_entity.id
_entity.type
_entity.pdbx_description
1 polymer ?
#
loop_
_entity_poly.entity_id
_entity_poly.type
_entity_poly.pdbx_seq_one_letter_code
_entity_poly.pdbx_strand_id
1 'polypeptide(L)'
;MLLLIVIVMVAGMGQVKGQYAKVRAEYVGPYPANTGGTNGAAGTAGIGGGQGALGTHSTSTPADLNDTNYATNFAAVKAASGTNGTGIGGGAGKSSTAYLTLNFTGTISPKIGDQVFLKISPSNSVVLVGADPKSQVTIQGFNGATSAGSAFALSTLATNADGYYVFPVTADFTSIKILVTTGDTGLATGNPASTQADVYDVYMFDPTCNPAKSTAINFTGVSLLSSINNPDNAIDGNLSTYSSFNAGIGLGATLIESINLYHLSKVGEAATVTLSVPQALVAVGLLGNLQIEAFNGATSVGAISVSALLQGTDLLGLLQSGKISTLTFLPPGGQFDRINVSMGSLLNVSGSLNLYEVQITPAKPTFTAPSLQNITICSGNTATFTPNAPASGNELRWYKNATGGTWVPGNSYTTVNLTAPDTIYVAQAIIGCAGESERVPATVVVNTITPGSIATGQTICSGTQPAAFTGAVATSTAIGAVITYQWQKSSNDNTHYANISGATAATFTESANLSQNTYYKRIATTTLNGVSCTANSNEILISLHPKPPTPFVSIN
;
A
#
# COMPACT_ATOMS: atom_id res chain seq x y z
N MET A 1 -24.83 33.23 0.80
CA MET A 1 -23.37 33.36 0.84
C MET A 1 -22.81 32.24 -0.01
N LEU A 2 -22.24 32.59 -1.17
CA LEU A 2 -21.96 31.69 -2.29
C LEU A 2 -20.83 30.71 -1.95
N LEU A 3 -21.06 29.41 -2.18
CA LEU A 3 -20.15 28.31 -1.93
C LEU A 3 -19.24 28.12 -3.16
N LEU A 4 -17.96 28.44 -3.05
CA LEU A 4 -16.96 28.21 -4.09
C LEU A 4 -16.29 26.85 -3.83
N ILE A 5 -16.82 25.80 -4.46
CA ILE A 5 -16.21 24.47 -4.49
C ILE A 5 -15.10 24.52 -5.54
N VAL A 6 -13.85 24.49 -5.10
CA VAL A 6 -12.70 24.22 -5.97
C VAL A 6 -12.72 22.73 -6.27
N ILE A 7 -13.18 22.38 -7.48
CA ILE A 7 -13.08 21.04 -8.04
C ILE A 7 -11.61 20.82 -8.42
N VAL A 8 -10.85 20.17 -7.53
CA VAL A 8 -9.62 19.47 -7.92
C VAL A 8 -10.07 18.14 -8.51
N MET A 9 -9.92 17.99 -9.82
CA MET A 9 -10.12 16.71 -10.50
C MET A 9 -9.11 15.70 -9.96
N VAL A 10 -9.55 14.83 -9.05
CA VAL A 10 -8.86 13.58 -8.76
C VAL A 10 -9.31 12.59 -9.84
N ALA A 11 -8.40 12.27 -10.76
CA ALA A 11 -8.61 11.21 -11.73
C ALA A 11 -8.94 9.90 -10.99
N GLY A 12 -10.02 9.25 -11.44
CA GLY A 12 -10.58 8.08 -10.79
C GLY A 12 -9.58 6.94 -10.66
N MET A 13 -9.40 6.46 -9.45
CA MET A 13 -8.73 5.18 -9.16
C MET A 13 -9.67 4.04 -9.58
N GLY A 14 -9.48 3.55 -10.80
CA GLY A 14 -9.85 2.20 -11.22
C GLY A 14 -8.71 1.22 -10.89
N GLN A 15 -9.06 0.04 -10.42
CA GLN A 15 -8.18 -0.95 -9.79
C GLN A 15 -7.08 -1.57 -10.68
N VAL A 16 -5.93 -1.83 -10.04
CA VAL A 16 -4.81 -2.77 -10.28
C VAL A 16 -3.83 -2.53 -11.45
N LYS A 17 -2.55 -2.24 -11.11
CA LYS A 17 -1.31 -3.03 -11.41
C LYS A 17 -0.06 -2.12 -11.40
N GLY A 18 0.72 -2.20 -10.32
CA GLY A 18 1.90 -1.36 -10.05
C GLY A 18 1.85 -0.77 -8.63
N GLN A 19 2.41 -1.45 -7.62
CA GLN A 19 2.41 -0.98 -6.22
C GLN A 19 3.39 0.19 -5.94
N TYR A 20 4.34 0.45 -6.85
CA TYR A 20 5.19 1.64 -6.81
C TYR A 20 4.64 2.71 -7.75
N ALA A 21 4.62 3.97 -7.30
CA ALA A 21 4.30 5.09 -8.16
C ALA A 21 5.36 5.17 -9.28
N LYS A 22 4.91 5.16 -10.53
CA LYS A 22 5.79 5.30 -11.70
C LYS A 22 5.78 6.77 -12.13
N VAL A 23 6.96 7.39 -12.14
CA VAL A 23 7.15 8.71 -12.77
C VAL A 23 7.47 8.46 -14.23
N ARG A 24 6.49 8.73 -15.09
CA ARG A 24 6.60 8.50 -16.52
C ARG A 24 7.20 9.73 -17.19
N ALA A 25 8.09 9.51 -18.13
CA ALA A 25 8.64 10.59 -18.92
C ALA A 25 7.63 10.97 -20.02
N GLU A 26 7.29 12.25 -20.09
CA GLU A 26 6.33 12.78 -21.04
C GLU A 26 7.05 13.47 -22.20
N TYR A 27 6.43 13.42 -23.36
CA TYR A 27 6.84 14.23 -24.49
C TYR A 27 6.34 15.67 -24.28
N VAL A 28 7.24 16.66 -24.36
CA VAL A 28 6.89 18.08 -24.14
C VAL A 28 7.31 18.92 -25.35
N GLY A 29 6.33 19.55 -26.01
CA GLY A 29 6.52 20.72 -26.87
C GLY A 29 6.78 20.46 -28.36
N PRO A 30 6.49 21.46 -29.23
CA PRO A 30 6.20 21.24 -30.63
C PRO A 30 7.51 21.11 -31.41
N TYR A 31 7.65 20.00 -32.12
CA TYR A 31 8.82 19.61 -32.90
C TYR A 31 10.05 19.18 -32.09
N PRO A 32 10.73 18.09 -32.51
CA PRO A 32 12.03 17.75 -31.96
C PRO A 32 12.95 18.96 -32.16
N ALA A 33 13.69 19.36 -31.13
CA ALA A 33 14.73 20.40 -31.24
C ALA A 33 15.87 19.87 -32.13
N ASN A 34 15.63 19.80 -33.44
CA ASN A 34 16.57 19.39 -34.44
C ASN A 34 17.73 20.41 -34.51
N THR A 35 18.86 20.07 -33.90
CA THR A 35 20.17 20.69 -34.19
C THR A 35 21.30 19.67 -34.20
N GLY A 36 21.01 18.38 -34.44
CA GLY A 36 21.97 17.29 -34.29
C GLY A 36 22.51 16.67 -35.58
N GLY A 37 21.86 16.91 -36.72
CA GLY A 37 22.46 16.59 -38.00
C GLY A 37 23.29 17.76 -38.47
N THR A 38 24.60 17.78 -38.19
CA THR A 38 25.46 18.47 -39.16
C THR A 38 25.24 17.73 -40.47
N ASN A 39 24.79 18.44 -41.51
CA ASN A 39 25.06 17.97 -42.86
C ASN A 39 26.56 17.71 -42.90
N GLY A 40 26.96 16.43 -42.96
CA GLY A 40 28.39 16.09 -43.03
C GLY A 40 29.03 16.92 -44.13
N ALA A 41 30.23 17.45 -43.88
CA ALA A 41 30.99 18.17 -44.89
C ALA A 41 31.01 17.34 -46.19
N ALA A 42 30.76 18.01 -47.32
CA ALA A 42 30.83 17.44 -48.65
C ALA A 42 32.02 16.47 -48.80
N GLY A 43 31.75 15.21 -49.17
CA GLY A 43 32.82 14.33 -49.63
C GLY A 43 33.39 14.86 -50.94
N THR A 44 34.71 14.79 -51.11
CA THR A 44 35.37 15.14 -52.37
C THR A 44 34.96 14.16 -53.46
N ALA A 45 34.57 14.68 -54.62
CA ALA A 45 34.21 13.88 -55.79
C ALA A 45 35.42 13.06 -56.27
N GLY A 46 35.23 11.76 -56.48
CA GLY A 46 36.17 10.90 -57.21
C GLY A 46 35.99 11.03 -58.73
N ILE A 47 36.89 10.40 -59.49
CA ILE A 47 36.85 10.41 -60.97
C ILE A 47 35.54 9.76 -61.44
N GLY A 48 34.56 10.58 -61.82
CA GLY A 48 33.26 10.15 -62.35
C GLY A 48 32.14 9.94 -61.32
N GLY A 49 32.28 10.38 -60.06
CA GLY A 49 31.23 10.25 -59.03
C GLY A 49 30.70 11.60 -58.52
N GLY A 50 29.37 11.75 -58.42
CA GLY A 50 28.72 12.89 -57.75
C GLY A 50 28.87 12.84 -56.22
N GLN A 51 28.63 13.97 -55.53
CA GLN A 51 28.57 13.96 -54.06
C GLN A 51 27.37 13.14 -53.56
N GLY A 52 27.56 12.35 -52.49
CA GLY A 52 26.48 11.62 -51.83
C GLY A 52 25.42 12.56 -51.24
N ALA A 53 24.16 12.12 -51.24
CA ALA A 53 23.03 12.89 -50.73
C ALA A 53 23.12 13.10 -49.20
N LEU A 54 22.34 14.06 -48.69
CA LEU A 54 22.15 14.21 -47.25
C LEU A 54 21.28 13.05 -46.72
N GLY A 55 21.56 12.61 -45.48
CA GLY A 55 20.67 11.68 -44.79
C GLY A 55 19.33 12.31 -44.43
N THR A 56 18.32 11.48 -44.21
CA THR A 56 16.98 11.91 -43.80
C THR A 56 16.68 11.50 -42.36
N HIS A 57 15.69 12.13 -41.73
CA HIS A 57 15.18 11.74 -40.42
C HIS A 57 13.67 11.99 -40.33
N SER A 58 13.00 11.26 -39.44
CA SER A 58 11.59 11.49 -39.13
C SER A 58 11.28 11.12 -37.68
N THR A 59 10.36 11.84 -37.06
CA THR A 59 9.77 11.48 -35.76
C THR A 59 8.24 11.42 -35.90
N SER A 60 7.59 10.45 -35.27
CA SER A 60 6.13 10.42 -35.16
C SER A 60 5.72 10.47 -33.69
N THR A 61 4.68 11.25 -33.40
CA THR A 61 4.06 11.33 -32.07
C THR A 61 2.86 10.39 -32.04
N PRO A 62 2.81 9.41 -31.12
CA PRO A 62 1.57 8.71 -30.84
C PRO A 62 0.65 9.63 -30.03
N ALA A 63 -0.64 9.32 -30.02
CA ALA A 63 -1.60 9.99 -29.16
C ALA A 63 -1.30 9.73 -27.66
N ASP A 64 -0.66 8.61 -27.31
CA ASP A 64 -0.40 8.22 -25.92
C ASP A 64 0.87 7.34 -25.86
N LEU A 65 2.01 7.91 -25.45
CA LEU A 65 3.05 7.08 -24.79
C LEU A 65 2.42 6.56 -23.50
N ASN A 66 2.73 5.32 -23.07
CA ASN A 66 2.21 4.66 -21.85
C ASN A 66 0.95 3.79 -22.00
N ASP A 67 0.58 3.37 -23.22
CA ASP A 67 -0.47 2.34 -23.39
C ASP A 67 0.09 0.93 -23.16
N THR A 68 -0.67 0.10 -22.44
CA THR A 68 -0.43 -1.34 -22.30
C THR A 68 -0.48 -2.12 -23.62
N ASN A 69 -1.06 -1.53 -24.68
CA ASN A 69 -1.10 -2.10 -26.01
C ASN A 69 0.13 -1.69 -26.85
N TYR A 70 1.23 -2.40 -26.64
CA TYR A 70 2.52 -2.23 -27.35
C TYR A 70 2.47 -2.51 -28.87
N ALA A 71 1.29 -2.70 -29.48
CA ALA A 71 1.14 -3.02 -30.89
C ALA A 71 0.87 -1.81 -31.79
N THR A 72 0.32 -0.70 -31.26
CA THR A 72 -0.17 0.41 -32.11
C THR A 72 0.19 1.82 -31.64
N ASN A 73 0.65 2.00 -30.40
CA ASN A 73 0.92 3.32 -29.80
C ASN A 73 2.40 3.45 -29.40
N PHE A 74 3.20 4.14 -30.22
CA PHE A 74 4.63 4.37 -29.98
C PHE A 74 5.13 5.67 -30.61
N ALA A 75 6.17 6.26 -30.03
CA ALA A 75 6.93 7.34 -30.66
C ALA A 75 8.06 6.75 -31.48
N ALA A 76 7.98 6.95 -32.80
CA ALA A 76 9.05 6.53 -33.69
C ALA A 76 10.10 7.64 -33.79
N VAL A 77 11.38 7.27 -33.70
CA VAL A 77 12.50 8.11 -34.13
C VAL A 77 13.32 7.34 -35.16
N LYS A 78 13.50 7.94 -36.33
CA LYS A 78 14.16 7.32 -37.49
C LYS A 78 15.25 8.22 -38.04
N ALA A 79 16.39 7.61 -38.35
CA ALA A 79 17.46 8.20 -39.14
C ALA A 79 17.75 7.30 -40.34
N ALA A 80 18.08 7.89 -41.49
CA ALA A 80 18.54 7.17 -42.66
C ALA A 80 19.76 7.87 -43.26
N SER A 81 20.75 7.10 -43.72
CA SER A 81 21.93 7.63 -44.38
C SER A 81 21.57 8.25 -45.74
N GLY A 82 22.45 9.10 -46.27
CA GLY A 82 22.29 9.59 -47.64
C GLY A 82 22.62 8.51 -48.68
N THR A 83 22.07 8.62 -49.88
CA THR A 83 22.43 7.72 -51.00
C THR A 83 23.84 8.01 -51.53
N ASN A 84 24.58 6.96 -51.88
CA ASN A 84 25.89 7.06 -52.55
C ASN A 84 25.78 7.83 -53.88
N GLY A 85 26.80 8.63 -54.20
CA GLY A 85 26.91 9.26 -55.51
C GLY A 85 27.01 8.21 -56.63
N THR A 86 26.35 8.44 -57.76
CA THR A 86 26.39 7.53 -58.90
C THR A 86 27.79 7.52 -59.53
N GLY A 87 28.57 6.43 -59.42
CA GLY A 87 29.87 6.27 -60.07
C GLY A 87 30.75 5.12 -59.51
N ILE A 88 31.71 4.62 -60.32
CA ILE A 88 32.72 3.66 -59.88
C ILE A 88 33.70 4.39 -58.96
N GLY A 89 33.61 4.14 -57.65
CA GLY A 89 34.34 4.88 -56.61
C GLY A 89 33.50 5.95 -55.88
N GLY A 90 32.16 5.89 -55.96
CA GLY A 90 31.29 6.71 -55.12
C GLY A 90 31.63 6.54 -53.63
N GLY A 91 32.03 7.62 -52.97
CA GLY A 91 32.33 7.61 -51.54
C GLY A 91 31.09 7.36 -50.67
N ALA A 92 31.31 6.91 -49.43
CA ALA A 92 30.25 6.54 -48.48
C ALA A 92 29.18 7.63 -48.28
N GLY A 93 27.92 7.23 -48.20
CA GLY A 93 26.79 8.05 -47.83
C GLY A 93 26.95 8.69 -46.45
N LYS A 94 26.38 9.88 -46.26
CA LYS A 94 26.54 10.65 -45.01
C LYS A 94 25.76 10.04 -43.85
N SER A 95 26.35 10.07 -42.65
CA SER A 95 25.69 9.66 -41.40
C SER A 95 24.55 10.62 -41.05
N SER A 96 23.48 10.09 -40.44
CA SER A 96 22.33 10.86 -39.96
C SER A 96 22.07 10.53 -38.49
N THR A 97 21.75 11.55 -37.69
CA THR A 97 21.35 11.39 -36.28
C THR A 97 20.01 12.06 -36.04
N ALA A 98 19.08 11.34 -35.43
CA ALA A 98 17.79 11.83 -34.96
C ALA A 98 17.66 11.56 -33.46
N TYR A 99 16.84 12.33 -32.74
CA TYR A 99 16.58 12.03 -31.33
C TYR A 99 15.17 12.36 -30.90
N LEU A 100 14.70 11.65 -29.87
CA LEU A 100 13.48 11.92 -29.12
C LEU A 100 13.87 12.40 -27.72
N THR A 101 13.25 13.48 -27.23
CA THR A 101 13.42 13.97 -25.85
C THR A 101 12.17 13.65 -25.05
N LEU A 102 12.37 13.02 -23.89
CA LEU A 102 11.31 12.73 -22.93
C LEU A 102 11.69 13.38 -21.59
N ASN A 103 10.78 14.14 -21.01
CA ASN A 103 11.00 14.88 -19.78
C ASN A 103 10.31 14.18 -18.62
N PHE A 104 10.97 14.06 -17.49
CA PHE A 104 10.30 13.67 -16.26
C PHE A 104 9.58 14.92 -15.73
N THR A 105 8.27 15.00 -15.96
CA THR A 105 7.45 16.15 -15.55
C THR A 105 7.08 16.03 -14.07
N GLY A 106 7.05 17.16 -13.35
CA GLY A 106 6.79 17.20 -11.91
C GLY A 106 8.04 17.56 -11.07
N THR A 107 7.97 17.32 -9.74
CA THR A 107 9.05 17.62 -8.79
C THR A 107 10.07 16.49 -8.64
N ILE A 108 9.83 15.35 -9.27
CA ILE A 108 10.63 14.12 -9.13
C ILE A 108 11.41 13.92 -10.42
N SER A 109 12.72 13.80 -10.30
CA SER A 109 13.64 13.67 -11.42
C SER A 109 14.71 12.61 -11.12
N PRO A 110 15.19 11.88 -12.13
CA PRO A 110 16.31 10.96 -12.00
C PRO A 110 17.54 11.50 -11.25
N LYS A 111 17.96 10.75 -10.22
CA LYS A 111 19.13 11.01 -9.38
C LYS A 111 20.20 9.95 -9.57
N ILE A 112 21.46 10.33 -9.34
CA ILE A 112 22.58 9.39 -9.40
C ILE A 112 22.30 8.13 -8.55
N GLY A 113 22.40 6.96 -9.18
CA GLY A 113 22.11 5.68 -8.56
C GLY A 113 20.74 5.09 -8.90
N ASP A 114 19.80 5.90 -9.43
CA ASP A 114 18.48 5.46 -9.88
C ASP A 114 18.57 4.58 -11.15
N GLN A 115 17.42 4.01 -11.54
CA GLN A 115 17.25 3.32 -12.82
C GLN A 115 16.06 3.89 -13.59
N VAL A 116 16.22 4.01 -14.91
CA VAL A 116 15.13 4.30 -15.84
C VAL A 116 14.84 3.06 -16.66
N PHE A 117 13.57 2.72 -16.78
CA PHE A 117 13.08 1.58 -17.55
C PHE A 117 12.54 2.06 -18.88
N LEU A 118 13.01 1.48 -19.99
CA LEU A 118 12.63 1.87 -21.34
C LEU A 118 12.10 0.67 -22.13
N LYS A 119 10.85 0.74 -22.60
CA LYS A 119 10.31 -0.19 -23.58
C LYS A 119 10.54 0.37 -24.97
N ILE A 120 11.53 -0.17 -25.68
CA ILE A 120 11.95 0.29 -27.01
C ILE A 120 12.12 -0.91 -27.93
N SER A 121 11.58 -0.84 -29.15
CA SER A 121 11.86 -1.81 -30.21
C SER A 121 12.73 -1.18 -31.29
N PRO A 122 13.97 -1.65 -31.50
CA PRO A 122 14.75 -1.25 -32.67
C PRO A 122 14.20 -1.96 -33.91
N SER A 123 13.65 -1.20 -34.85
CA SER A 123 13.15 -1.72 -36.12
C SER A 123 14.26 -1.71 -37.16
N ASN A 124 15.06 -2.78 -37.23
CA ASN A 124 16.07 -2.96 -38.27
C ASN A 124 15.40 -3.36 -39.58
N SER A 125 15.08 -2.39 -40.44
CA SER A 125 14.77 -2.68 -41.85
C SER A 125 16.04 -2.58 -42.70
N VAL A 126 17.05 -3.43 -42.44
CA VAL A 126 18.18 -3.62 -43.37
C VAL A 126 18.53 -5.10 -43.45
N VAL A 127 18.07 -5.73 -44.53
CA VAL A 127 18.59 -7.02 -45.00
C VAL A 127 19.86 -6.72 -45.81
N LEU A 128 21.02 -7.11 -45.26
CA LEU A 128 22.14 -7.82 -45.91
C LEU A 128 23.50 -7.49 -45.27
N VAL A 129 24.08 -8.52 -44.64
CA VAL A 129 25.51 -8.80 -44.39
C VAL A 129 26.31 -7.74 -43.60
N GLY A 130 26.39 -7.95 -42.28
CA GLY A 130 27.30 -7.26 -41.37
C GLY A 130 26.64 -6.06 -40.68
N ALA A 131 26.41 -6.16 -39.38
CA ALA A 131 25.96 -5.02 -38.58
C ALA A 131 27.00 -3.88 -38.67
N ASP A 132 26.62 -2.72 -39.21
CA ASP A 132 27.48 -1.53 -39.24
C ASP A 132 27.64 -0.99 -37.80
N PRO A 133 28.87 -0.93 -37.25
CA PRO A 133 29.09 -0.36 -35.91
C PRO A 133 28.67 1.11 -35.78
N LYS A 134 28.42 1.83 -36.89
CA LYS A 134 27.96 3.23 -36.87
C LYS A 134 26.45 3.39 -36.71
N SER A 135 25.67 2.31 -36.91
CA SER A 135 24.21 2.35 -36.76
C SER A 135 23.82 1.90 -35.36
N GLN A 136 23.45 2.85 -34.50
CA GLN A 136 23.21 2.59 -33.08
C GLN A 136 22.06 3.42 -32.52
N VAL A 137 21.37 2.86 -31.53
CA VAL A 137 20.46 3.58 -30.65
C VAL A 137 21.20 3.85 -29.34
N THR A 138 21.35 5.10 -28.94
CA THR A 138 21.97 5.49 -27.66
C THR A 138 21.02 6.29 -26.79
N ILE A 139 21.16 6.11 -25.49
CA ILE A 139 20.37 6.75 -24.46
C ILE A 139 21.29 7.59 -23.59
N GLN A 140 20.89 8.84 -23.29
CA GLN A 140 21.67 9.74 -22.44
C GLN A 140 20.76 10.73 -21.70
N GLY A 141 21.10 11.03 -20.44
CA GLY A 141 20.42 12.02 -19.61
C GLY A 141 20.82 13.47 -19.94
N PHE A 142 19.91 14.42 -19.72
CA PHE A 142 20.11 15.85 -20.00
C PHE A 142 19.46 16.75 -18.94
N ASN A 143 20.10 17.89 -18.68
CA ASN A 143 19.54 19.03 -17.96
C ASN A 143 19.45 20.23 -18.91
N GLY A 144 18.25 20.49 -19.41
CA GLY A 144 18.05 21.39 -20.55
C GLY A 144 18.84 20.91 -21.76
N ALA A 145 19.79 21.71 -22.25
CA ALA A 145 20.63 21.36 -23.40
C ALA A 145 21.91 20.58 -23.04
N THR A 146 22.28 20.51 -21.76
CA THR A 146 23.55 19.96 -21.31
C THR A 146 23.43 18.46 -21.04
N SER A 147 24.33 17.65 -21.60
CA SER A 147 24.42 16.22 -21.29
C SER A 147 24.78 16.00 -19.82
N ALA A 148 24.06 15.10 -19.16
CA ALA A 148 24.28 14.69 -17.79
C ALA A 148 24.54 13.18 -17.75
N GLY A 149 25.71 12.79 -17.24
CA GLY A 149 26.11 11.38 -17.14
C GLY A 149 26.56 10.77 -18.46
N SER A 150 26.74 9.44 -18.43
CA SER A 150 27.26 8.66 -19.55
C SER A 150 26.15 8.34 -20.56
N ALA A 151 26.52 8.28 -21.85
CA ALA A 151 25.67 7.73 -22.89
C ALA A 151 25.85 6.20 -22.96
N PHE A 152 24.76 5.47 -23.13
CA PHE A 152 24.77 4.02 -23.25
C PHE A 152 24.14 3.59 -24.57
N ALA A 153 24.76 2.65 -25.28
CA ALA A 153 24.15 2.02 -26.43
C ALA A 153 23.05 1.05 -25.96
N LEU A 154 21.90 1.02 -26.62
CA LEU A 154 20.77 0.16 -26.28
C LEU A 154 21.19 -1.32 -26.21
N SER A 155 22.11 -1.74 -27.10
CA SER A 155 22.69 -3.09 -27.14
C SER A 155 23.55 -3.46 -25.92
N THR A 156 23.95 -2.48 -25.10
CA THR A 156 24.76 -2.69 -23.88
C THR A 156 23.92 -2.68 -22.60
N LEU A 157 22.65 -2.31 -22.69
CA LEU A 157 21.76 -2.27 -21.54
C LEU A 157 21.18 -3.65 -21.25
N ALA A 158 21.05 -3.98 -19.95
CA ALA A 158 20.34 -5.16 -19.52
C ALA A 158 18.83 -5.01 -19.79
N THR A 159 18.14 -6.13 -20.01
CA THR A 159 16.68 -6.18 -20.15
C THR A 159 16.06 -6.96 -19.00
N ASN A 160 14.98 -6.44 -18.42
CA ASN A 160 14.19 -7.18 -17.43
C ASN A 160 13.23 -8.18 -18.09
N ALA A 161 12.51 -8.96 -17.29
CA ALA A 161 11.58 -10.00 -17.77
C ALA A 161 10.40 -9.45 -18.58
N ASP A 162 9.97 -8.22 -18.30
CA ASP A 162 8.95 -7.50 -19.08
C ASP A 162 9.50 -6.92 -20.40
N GLY A 163 10.79 -7.14 -20.68
CA GLY A 163 11.50 -6.67 -21.86
C GLY A 163 11.70 -5.16 -21.89
N TYR A 164 11.85 -4.52 -20.73
CA TYR A 164 12.34 -3.15 -20.60
C TYR A 164 13.86 -3.14 -20.50
N TYR A 165 14.49 -2.22 -21.22
CA TYR A 165 15.90 -1.90 -21.03
C TYR A 165 16.08 -1.09 -19.75
N VAL A 166 17.10 -1.43 -18.96
CA VAL A 166 17.41 -0.76 -17.70
C VAL A 166 18.58 0.20 -17.92
N PHE A 167 18.29 1.49 -17.93
CA PHE A 167 19.27 2.56 -18.08
C PHE A 167 19.78 3.01 -16.69
N PRO A 168 21.08 2.84 -16.38
CA PRO A 168 21.64 3.27 -15.10
C PRO A 168 21.82 4.79 -15.06
N VAL A 169 21.32 5.43 -14.00
CA VAL A 169 21.46 6.87 -13.82
C VAL A 169 22.81 7.18 -13.19
N THR A 170 23.76 7.69 -13.99
CA THR A 170 25.13 8.00 -13.52
C THR A 170 25.33 9.46 -13.10
N ALA A 171 24.32 10.31 -13.28
CA ALA A 171 24.28 11.71 -12.85
C ALA A 171 22.83 12.18 -12.80
N ASP A 172 22.53 13.21 -12.01
CA ASP A 172 21.19 13.80 -11.95
C ASP A 172 20.75 14.38 -13.30
N PHE A 173 19.55 14.06 -13.75
CA PHE A 173 18.97 14.64 -14.97
C PHE A 173 17.45 14.83 -14.90
N THR A 174 16.93 15.73 -15.73
CA THR A 174 15.50 16.07 -15.81
C THR A 174 14.83 15.54 -17.07
N SER A 175 15.64 15.16 -18.07
CA SER A 175 15.16 14.61 -19.34
C SER A 175 16.10 13.56 -19.87
N ILE A 176 15.59 12.68 -20.73
CA ILE A 176 16.39 11.69 -21.44
C ILE A 176 16.25 11.91 -22.94
N LYS A 177 17.36 11.73 -23.67
CA LYS A 177 17.35 11.67 -25.13
C LYS A 177 17.58 10.24 -25.57
N ILE A 178 16.71 9.77 -26.47
CA ILE A 178 16.89 8.53 -27.23
C ILE A 178 17.39 8.96 -28.61
N LEU A 179 18.68 8.77 -28.86
CA LEU A 179 19.37 9.14 -30.08
C LEU A 179 19.48 7.92 -30.99
N VAL A 180 19.12 8.10 -32.26
CA VAL A 180 19.27 7.11 -33.31
C VAL A 180 20.27 7.63 -34.32
N THR A 181 21.38 6.92 -34.48
CA THR A 181 22.42 7.22 -35.45
C THR A 181 22.45 6.13 -36.51
N THR A 182 22.62 6.53 -37.77
CA THR A 182 22.75 5.61 -38.90
C THR A 182 23.95 5.99 -39.76
N GLY A 183 24.88 5.06 -39.95
CA GLY A 183 26.03 5.19 -40.85
C GLY A 183 25.84 4.44 -42.18
N ASP A 184 26.68 4.75 -43.17
CA ASP A 184 26.86 3.95 -44.39
C ASP A 184 28.22 3.20 -44.32
N THR A 185 28.21 1.94 -44.76
CA THR A 185 29.39 1.07 -44.88
C THR A 185 30.20 1.33 -46.16
N GLY A 186 29.69 2.18 -47.06
CA GLY A 186 30.39 2.57 -48.28
C GLY A 186 30.33 1.51 -49.40
N LEU A 187 29.46 0.51 -49.29
CA LEU A 187 29.15 -0.40 -50.40
C LEU A 187 27.99 0.15 -51.24
N ALA A 188 28.24 0.39 -52.52
CA ALA A 188 27.36 1.05 -53.47
C ALA A 188 26.11 0.22 -53.88
N THR A 189 25.18 -0.03 -52.96
CA THR A 189 23.92 -0.75 -53.25
C THR A 189 22.74 0.16 -53.60
N GLY A 190 22.93 1.49 -53.55
CA GLY A 190 21.91 2.46 -53.94
C GLY A 190 20.73 2.63 -52.98
N ASN A 191 20.68 1.88 -51.87
CA ASN A 191 19.63 1.98 -50.85
C ASN A 191 20.19 2.60 -49.57
N PRO A 192 19.57 3.67 -49.00
CA PRO A 192 20.03 4.25 -47.75
C PRO A 192 19.85 3.25 -46.59
N ALA A 193 20.87 3.12 -45.74
CA ALA A 193 20.73 2.42 -44.47
C ALA A 193 19.75 3.20 -43.60
N SER A 194 18.91 2.52 -42.83
CA SER A 194 17.96 3.17 -41.92
C SER A 194 17.99 2.49 -40.56
N THR A 195 18.08 3.31 -39.52
CA THR A 195 17.86 2.88 -38.13
C THR A 195 16.59 3.54 -37.62
N GLN A 196 15.74 2.76 -36.96
CA GLN A 196 14.51 3.24 -36.32
C GLN A 196 14.42 2.67 -34.91
N ALA A 197 13.95 3.48 -33.97
CA ALA A 197 13.55 3.05 -32.64
C ALA A 197 12.11 3.46 -32.39
N ASP A 198 11.31 2.48 -32.00
CA ASP A 198 9.91 2.65 -31.62
C ASP A 198 9.83 2.62 -30.08
N VAL A 199 9.49 3.74 -29.47
CA VAL A 199 9.48 3.95 -28.02
C VAL A 199 8.05 3.86 -27.51
N TYR A 200 7.80 2.91 -26.60
CA TYR A 200 6.45 2.62 -26.10
C TYR A 200 6.21 3.18 -24.70
N ASP A 201 7.19 3.05 -23.82
CA ASP A 201 7.09 3.46 -22.41
C ASP A 201 8.49 3.82 -21.87
N VAL A 202 8.55 4.89 -21.08
CA VAL A 202 9.75 5.29 -20.33
C VAL A 202 9.32 5.76 -18.96
N TYR A 203 9.78 5.07 -17.91
CA TYR A 203 9.44 5.43 -16.55
C TYR A 203 10.60 5.19 -15.58
N MET A 204 10.47 5.76 -14.40
CA MET A 204 11.20 5.33 -13.22
C MET A 204 10.26 5.11 -12.05
N PHE A 205 10.72 4.36 -11.05
CA PHE A 205 10.00 4.29 -9.80
C PHE A 205 10.23 5.56 -8.99
N ASP A 206 9.16 6.04 -8.34
CA ASP A 206 9.25 7.16 -7.41
C ASP A 206 10.16 6.78 -6.23
N PRO A 207 11.31 7.45 -6.05
CA PRO A 207 12.25 7.12 -4.98
C PRO A 207 11.66 7.37 -3.59
N THR A 208 10.60 8.19 -3.49
CA THR A 208 9.86 8.44 -2.23
C THR A 208 9.29 7.15 -1.66
N CYS A 209 8.91 6.20 -2.52
CA CYS A 209 8.34 4.92 -2.12
C CYS A 209 9.39 3.87 -1.73
N ASN A 210 10.67 4.26 -1.67
CA ASN A 210 11.84 3.39 -1.43
C ASN A 210 11.71 2.03 -2.13
N PRO A 211 11.57 2.02 -3.46
CA PRO A 211 11.44 0.79 -4.22
C PRO A 211 12.68 -0.09 -4.04
N ALA A 212 12.51 -1.39 -4.27
CA ALA A 212 13.67 -2.25 -4.41
C ALA A 212 14.47 -1.84 -5.67
N LYS A 213 15.79 -1.87 -5.55
CA LYS A 213 16.76 -1.46 -6.58
C LYS A 213 17.10 -2.59 -7.54
N SER A 214 17.34 -3.78 -7.01
CA SER A 214 17.78 -4.92 -7.81
C SER A 214 17.62 -6.22 -7.06
N THR A 215 17.49 -7.30 -7.82
CA THR A 215 17.55 -8.65 -7.29
C THR A 215 18.93 -9.28 -7.51
N ALA A 216 19.29 -10.27 -6.71
CA ALA A 216 20.44 -11.14 -6.94
C ALA A 216 20.13 -12.56 -6.46
N ILE A 217 20.58 -13.56 -7.20
CA ILE A 217 20.35 -14.97 -6.85
C ILE A 217 21.65 -15.55 -6.28
N ASN A 218 21.54 -16.29 -5.17
CA ASN A 218 22.61 -17.08 -4.60
C ASN A 218 22.15 -18.51 -4.30
N PHE A 219 23.07 -19.46 -4.39
CA PHE A 219 22.84 -20.85 -4.01
C PHE A 219 23.93 -21.28 -3.03
N THR A 220 23.53 -21.93 -1.94
CA THR A 220 24.45 -22.61 -1.03
C THR A 220 24.18 -24.11 -1.04
N GLY A 221 25.15 -24.91 -0.59
CA GLY A 221 25.04 -26.37 -0.55
C GLY A 221 25.11 -27.04 -1.92
N VAL A 222 24.68 -28.30 -1.98
CA VAL A 222 24.67 -29.10 -3.23
C VAL A 222 23.23 -29.35 -3.64
N SER A 223 22.85 -28.87 -4.82
CA SER A 223 21.52 -29.10 -5.38
C SER A 223 21.59 -29.46 -6.86
N LEU A 224 20.72 -30.40 -7.26
CA LEU A 224 20.46 -30.74 -8.65
C LEU A 224 19.08 -30.22 -9.02
N LEU A 225 18.95 -29.63 -10.22
CA LEU A 225 17.69 -29.13 -10.78
C LEU A 225 17.07 -27.92 -10.02
N SER A 226 17.83 -27.28 -9.12
CA SER A 226 17.38 -26.05 -8.48
C SER A 226 17.54 -24.83 -9.37
N SER A 227 16.55 -23.94 -9.37
CA SER A 227 16.60 -22.67 -10.10
C SER A 227 15.75 -21.59 -9.42
N ILE A 228 16.13 -20.34 -9.60
CA ILE A 228 15.27 -19.18 -9.39
C ILE A 228 15.12 -18.51 -10.76
N ASN A 229 13.87 -18.39 -11.23
CA ASN A 229 13.57 -17.86 -12.56
C ASN A 229 12.82 -16.53 -12.44
N ASN A 230 13.20 -15.57 -13.28
CA ASN A 230 12.63 -14.21 -13.33
C ASN A 230 12.66 -13.49 -11.97
N PRO A 231 13.83 -13.37 -11.31
CA PRO A 231 13.92 -12.77 -9.97
C PRO A 231 13.40 -11.33 -9.93
N ASP A 232 13.62 -10.54 -10.99
CA ASP A 232 13.16 -9.14 -11.03
C ASP A 232 11.63 -8.98 -10.98
N ASN A 233 10.85 -10.05 -11.23
CA ASN A 233 9.40 -10.02 -11.05
C ASN A 233 8.99 -9.88 -9.57
N ALA A 234 9.90 -10.12 -8.62
CA ALA A 234 9.63 -9.93 -7.20
C ALA A 234 9.65 -8.45 -6.78
N ILE A 235 9.98 -7.52 -7.68
CA ILE A 235 10.14 -6.08 -7.40
C ILE A 235 9.53 -5.18 -8.48
N ASP A 236 8.65 -5.72 -9.32
CA ASP A 236 8.10 -5.02 -10.49
C ASP A 236 6.79 -4.26 -10.19
N GLY A 237 6.23 -4.43 -8.99
CA GLY A 237 4.96 -3.84 -8.56
C GLY A 237 3.72 -4.56 -9.11
N ASN A 238 3.87 -5.67 -9.82
CA ASN A 238 2.82 -6.37 -10.55
C ASN A 238 2.53 -7.76 -9.96
N LEU A 239 1.46 -7.84 -9.17
CA LEU A 239 1.01 -9.11 -8.56
C LEU A 239 0.50 -10.18 -9.56
N SER A 240 0.60 -9.95 -10.87
CA SER A 240 0.32 -10.97 -11.90
C SER A 240 1.58 -11.70 -12.38
N THR A 241 2.76 -11.17 -12.07
CA THR A 241 4.08 -11.75 -12.36
C THR A 241 4.72 -12.19 -11.05
N TYR A 242 5.67 -13.13 -11.13
CA TYR A 242 6.38 -13.63 -9.95
C TYR A 242 7.76 -14.18 -10.30
N SER A 243 8.66 -14.12 -9.33
CA SER A 243 9.89 -14.92 -9.29
C SER A 243 9.54 -16.35 -8.86
N SER A 244 10.04 -17.34 -9.59
CA SER A 244 9.75 -18.75 -9.33
C SER A 244 10.98 -19.44 -8.76
N PHE A 245 10.90 -19.82 -7.48
CA PHE A 245 11.86 -20.71 -6.86
C PHE A 245 11.44 -22.14 -7.17
N ASN A 246 12.39 -22.91 -7.66
CA ASN A 246 12.25 -24.33 -7.94
C ASN A 246 13.36 -25.04 -7.18
N ALA A 247 13.07 -25.54 -5.98
CA ALA A 247 14.00 -26.38 -5.24
C ALA A 247 13.95 -27.79 -5.82
N GLY A 248 15.06 -28.24 -6.37
CA GLY A 248 15.29 -29.63 -6.73
C GLY A 248 15.78 -30.45 -5.54
N ILE A 249 16.39 -31.60 -5.83
CA ILE A 249 16.93 -32.49 -4.81
C ILE A 249 18.29 -31.94 -4.37
N GLY A 250 18.46 -31.72 -3.06
CA GLY A 250 19.71 -31.18 -2.53
C GLY A 250 19.98 -31.59 -1.09
N LEU A 251 21.26 -31.57 -0.70
CA LEU A 251 21.70 -31.75 0.68
C LEU A 251 22.18 -30.39 1.21
N GLY A 252 21.45 -29.87 2.21
CA GLY A 252 21.76 -28.59 2.83
C GLY A 252 21.75 -27.42 1.85
N ALA A 253 21.03 -27.57 0.73
CA ALA A 253 21.03 -26.57 -0.32
C ALA A 253 19.96 -25.51 -0.06
N THR A 254 20.32 -24.25 -0.19
CA THR A 254 19.40 -23.13 0.00
C THR A 254 19.42 -22.24 -1.23
N LEU A 255 18.23 -21.99 -1.77
CA LEU A 255 18.00 -21.00 -2.82
C LEU A 255 17.75 -19.66 -2.15
N ILE A 256 18.44 -18.62 -2.57
CA ILE A 256 18.34 -17.29 -1.97
C ILE A 256 18.11 -16.27 -3.08
N GLU A 257 17.05 -15.48 -2.95
CA GLU A 257 16.87 -14.26 -3.71
C GLU A 257 17.07 -13.05 -2.79
N SER A 258 18.00 -12.19 -3.17
CA SER A 258 18.38 -10.98 -2.44
C SER A 258 17.76 -9.76 -3.10
N ILE A 259 16.90 -9.06 -2.36
CA ILE A 259 16.26 -7.82 -2.74
C ILE A 259 17.05 -6.66 -2.13
N ASN A 260 17.74 -5.89 -2.96
CA ASN A 260 18.57 -4.77 -2.52
C ASN A 260 17.77 -3.47 -2.62
N LEU A 261 17.91 -2.57 -1.64
CA LEU A 261 17.20 -1.30 -1.61
C LEU A 261 18.05 -0.16 -2.20
N TYR A 262 17.40 0.90 -2.69
CA TYR A 262 18.11 2.13 -3.06
C TYR A 262 18.70 2.84 -1.86
N HIS A 263 17.96 2.82 -0.74
CA HIS A 263 18.32 3.52 0.48
C HIS A 263 18.19 2.59 1.68
N LEU A 264 19.05 2.82 2.69
CA LEU A 264 18.91 2.20 4.00
C LEU A 264 17.53 2.51 4.56
N SER A 265 16.79 1.49 4.98
CA SER A 265 15.46 1.66 5.56
C SER A 265 15.50 2.50 6.85
N LYS A 266 14.36 3.06 7.24
CA LYS A 266 14.21 3.77 8.52
C LYS A 266 13.94 2.79 9.65
N VAL A 267 14.28 3.19 10.87
CA VAL A 267 13.97 2.39 12.07
C VAL A 267 12.46 2.18 12.17
N GLY A 268 12.03 0.93 12.31
CA GLY A 268 10.63 0.54 12.44
C GLY A 268 9.93 0.24 11.11
N GLU A 269 10.56 0.50 9.97
CA GLU A 269 10.03 0.04 8.67
C GLU A 269 10.05 -1.48 8.60
N ALA A 270 9.05 -2.04 7.92
CA ALA A 270 8.90 -3.48 7.73
C ALA A 270 9.12 -3.85 6.26
N ALA A 271 9.57 -5.08 6.03
CA ALA A 271 9.54 -5.71 4.72
C ALA A 271 8.25 -6.52 4.58
N THR A 272 7.43 -6.20 3.59
CA THR A 272 6.30 -7.03 3.18
C THR A 272 6.73 -7.97 2.07
N VAL A 273 6.37 -9.24 2.19
CA VAL A 273 6.73 -10.31 1.25
C VAL A 273 5.45 -10.99 0.79
N THR A 274 5.10 -10.81 -0.47
CA THR A 274 3.90 -11.38 -1.10
C THR A 274 4.28 -12.64 -1.87
N LEU A 275 3.72 -13.78 -1.46
CA LEU A 275 4.09 -15.08 -1.99
C LEU A 275 2.91 -16.05 -2.07
N SER A 276 3.06 -17.12 -2.84
CA SER A 276 2.16 -18.28 -2.82
C SER A 276 2.95 -19.58 -2.94
N VAL A 277 2.43 -20.67 -2.37
CA VAL A 277 3.00 -22.01 -2.52
C VAL A 277 2.13 -22.81 -3.51
N PRO A 278 2.64 -23.16 -4.72
CA PRO A 278 1.86 -23.94 -5.69
C PRO A 278 1.49 -25.34 -5.19
N GLN A 279 0.26 -25.78 -5.47
CA GLN A 279 -0.32 -27.03 -4.94
C GLN A 279 0.34 -28.33 -5.44
N ALA A 280 1.08 -28.29 -6.56
CA ALA A 280 1.57 -29.50 -7.22
C ALA A 280 2.70 -30.24 -6.47
N LEU A 281 3.31 -29.59 -5.45
CA LEU A 281 4.51 -30.10 -4.76
C LEU A 281 4.46 -29.82 -3.25
N VAL A 282 3.30 -30.03 -2.60
CA VAL A 282 3.14 -29.87 -1.15
C VAL A 282 3.94 -30.96 -0.42
N ALA A 283 5.22 -30.71 -0.21
CA ALA A 283 5.97 -31.41 0.81
C ALA A 283 5.71 -30.72 2.15
N VAL A 284 5.05 -31.43 3.05
CA VAL A 284 4.91 -31.07 4.46
C VAL A 284 6.32 -30.85 5.02
N GLY A 285 6.74 -29.59 5.13
CA GLY A 285 8.11 -29.21 5.52
C GLY A 285 8.66 -27.96 4.83
N LEU A 286 8.15 -27.60 3.63
CA LEU A 286 8.71 -26.48 2.85
C LEU A 286 8.66 -25.13 3.59
N LEU A 287 7.53 -24.81 4.25
CA LEU A 287 7.38 -23.56 5.00
C LEU A 287 8.33 -23.43 6.20
N GLY A 288 8.76 -24.56 6.78
CA GLY A 288 9.77 -24.55 7.84
C GLY A 288 11.16 -24.15 7.31
N ASN A 289 11.37 -24.28 6.00
CA ASN A 289 12.62 -23.95 5.33
C ASN A 289 12.55 -22.65 4.54
N LEU A 290 11.40 -21.97 4.56
CA LEU A 290 11.27 -20.62 4.03
C LEU A 290 11.67 -19.61 5.11
N GLN A 291 12.66 -18.77 4.80
CA GLN A 291 13.11 -17.71 5.69
C GLN A 291 13.13 -16.36 4.99
N ILE A 292 12.85 -15.32 5.77
CA ILE A 292 13.05 -13.93 5.40
C ILE A 292 14.10 -13.38 6.34
N GLU A 293 15.17 -12.82 5.80
CA GLU A 293 16.28 -12.27 6.57
C GLU A 293 16.64 -10.87 6.06
N ALA A 294 16.84 -9.93 7.00
CA ALA A 294 17.24 -8.57 6.69
C ALA A 294 18.72 -8.37 7.01
N PHE A 295 19.40 -7.58 6.18
CA PHE A 295 20.81 -7.21 6.35
C PHE A 295 20.99 -5.70 6.34
N ASN A 296 22.03 -5.25 7.03
CA ASN A 296 22.64 -3.92 6.86
C ASN A 296 24.10 -4.15 6.45
N GLY A 297 24.39 -3.98 5.16
CA GLY A 297 25.66 -4.39 4.56
C GLY A 297 25.90 -5.89 4.67
N ALA A 298 26.92 -6.28 5.44
CA ALA A 298 27.28 -7.68 5.69
C ALA A 298 26.64 -8.26 6.97
N THR A 299 26.03 -7.43 7.81
CA THR A 299 25.49 -7.85 9.11
C THR A 299 24.02 -8.22 8.99
N SER A 300 23.65 -9.42 9.45
CA SER A 300 22.24 -9.79 9.62
C SER A 300 21.62 -8.99 10.75
N VAL A 301 20.51 -8.30 10.48
CA VAL A 301 19.72 -7.53 11.44
C VAL A 301 18.42 -8.24 11.83
N GLY A 302 18.29 -9.50 11.45
CA GLY A 302 17.26 -10.41 11.92
C GLY A 302 16.75 -11.32 10.81
N ALA A 303 16.31 -12.51 11.23
CA ALA A 303 15.72 -13.52 10.38
C ALA A 303 14.44 -14.07 11.01
N ILE A 304 13.49 -14.46 10.17
CA ILE A 304 12.27 -15.12 10.60
C ILE A 304 11.88 -16.23 9.62
N SER A 305 11.39 -17.34 10.16
CA SER A 305 10.80 -18.40 9.33
C SER A 305 9.38 -18.02 8.95
N VAL A 306 8.96 -18.29 7.72
CA VAL A 306 7.61 -17.97 7.24
C VAL A 306 6.53 -18.65 8.10
N SER A 307 6.80 -19.86 8.58
CA SER A 307 5.93 -20.57 9.53
C SER A 307 5.68 -19.79 10.84
N ALA A 308 6.66 -19.01 11.31
CA ALA A 308 6.52 -18.22 12.53
C ALA A 308 5.70 -16.92 12.31
N LEU A 309 5.68 -16.39 11.09
CA LEU A 309 4.86 -15.23 10.72
C LEU A 309 3.37 -15.57 10.59
N LEU A 310 3.05 -16.84 10.32
CA LEU A 310 1.69 -17.28 10.02
C LEU A 310 0.92 -17.81 11.24
N GLN A 311 1.37 -17.53 12.47
CA GLN A 311 0.80 -18.03 13.73
C GLN A 311 -0.63 -17.52 14.08
N GLY A 312 -1.40 -17.04 13.10
CA GLY A 312 -2.80 -16.63 13.25
C GLY A 312 -3.58 -16.51 11.93
N THR A 313 -2.96 -16.82 10.80
CA THR A 313 -3.60 -16.86 9.47
C THR A 313 -3.78 -18.32 9.05
N ASP A 314 -4.73 -18.58 8.15
CA ASP A 314 -5.00 -19.91 7.60
C ASP A 314 -3.80 -20.41 6.76
N LEU A 315 -2.77 -20.90 7.48
CA LEU A 315 -1.55 -21.52 6.96
C LEU A 315 -1.89 -22.69 6.04
N LEU A 316 -2.95 -23.40 6.38
CA LEU A 316 -3.47 -24.52 5.62
C LEU A 316 -4.08 -24.05 4.31
N GLY A 317 -4.82 -22.94 4.30
CA GLY A 317 -5.29 -22.26 3.11
C GLY A 317 -4.17 -21.76 2.21
N LEU A 318 -3.10 -21.18 2.75
CA LEU A 318 -1.92 -20.79 1.95
C LEU A 318 -1.26 -22.01 1.28
N LEU A 319 -1.10 -23.10 2.03
CA LEU A 319 -0.49 -24.35 1.55
C LEU A 319 -1.35 -25.13 0.56
N GLN A 320 -2.67 -25.12 0.74
CA GLN A 320 -3.59 -26.00 0.01
C GLN A 320 -4.32 -25.30 -1.14
N SER A 321 -4.48 -23.97 -1.11
CA SER A 321 -5.24 -23.26 -2.15
C SER A 321 -4.36 -22.49 -3.14
N GLY A 322 -3.03 -22.48 -2.98
CA GLY A 322 -2.14 -21.67 -3.83
C GLY A 322 -2.41 -20.17 -3.68
N LYS A 323 -3.02 -19.77 -2.56
CA LYS A 323 -3.42 -18.40 -2.29
C LYS A 323 -2.20 -17.49 -2.24
N ILE A 324 -2.34 -16.30 -2.82
CA ILE A 324 -1.36 -15.23 -2.67
C ILE A 324 -1.54 -14.60 -1.29
N SER A 325 -0.48 -14.58 -0.50
CA SER A 325 -0.46 -14.04 0.87
C SER A 325 0.68 -13.05 1.03
N THR A 326 0.39 -11.92 1.66
CA THR A 326 1.38 -10.91 2.05
C THR A 326 1.75 -11.11 3.52
N LEU A 327 3.04 -11.34 3.75
CA LEU A 327 3.64 -11.49 5.07
C LEU A 327 4.35 -10.19 5.44
N THR A 328 4.29 -9.78 6.70
CA THR A 328 5.02 -8.60 7.17
C THR A 328 6.13 -9.02 8.12
N PHE A 329 7.37 -8.70 7.79
CA PHE A 329 8.54 -8.92 8.62
C PHE A 329 9.08 -7.58 9.13
N LEU A 330 9.15 -7.42 10.45
CA LEU A 330 9.78 -6.28 11.10
C LEU A 330 11.15 -6.71 11.67
N PRO A 331 12.27 -6.27 11.08
CA PRO A 331 13.59 -6.67 11.54
C PRO A 331 13.91 -6.14 12.95
N PRO A 332 14.24 -7.00 13.93
CA PRO A 332 14.51 -6.59 15.31
C PRO A 332 15.79 -5.76 15.46
N GLY A 333 16.77 -5.95 14.57
CA GLY A 333 18.05 -5.23 14.57
C GLY A 333 17.98 -3.82 13.97
N GLY A 334 16.78 -3.35 13.59
CA GLY A 334 16.55 -1.99 13.10
C GLY A 334 16.65 -1.86 11.58
N GLN A 335 17.45 -0.90 11.12
CA GLN A 335 17.55 -0.52 9.71
C GLN A 335 18.21 -1.63 8.87
N PHE A 336 17.84 -1.70 7.60
CA PHE A 336 18.31 -2.71 6.65
C PHE A 336 18.37 -2.14 5.23
N ASP A 337 19.28 -2.67 4.42
CA ASP A 337 19.48 -2.31 3.00
C ASP A 337 19.23 -3.48 2.04
N ARG A 338 19.04 -4.70 2.58
CA ARG A 338 18.77 -5.91 1.80
C ARG A 338 17.83 -6.86 2.54
N ILE A 339 16.90 -7.44 1.80
CA ILE A 339 16.03 -8.54 2.24
C ILE A 339 16.38 -9.79 1.44
N ASN A 340 16.75 -10.87 2.13
CA ASN A 340 16.90 -12.18 1.54
C ASN A 340 15.62 -12.99 1.77
N VAL A 341 15.03 -13.50 0.70
CA VAL A 341 14.01 -14.55 0.74
C VAL A 341 14.69 -15.85 0.38
N SER A 342 14.67 -16.83 1.28
CA SER A 342 15.36 -18.09 1.09
C SER A 342 14.47 -19.30 1.25
N MET A 343 14.78 -20.36 0.49
CA MET A 343 14.10 -21.64 0.51
C MET A 343 15.12 -22.76 0.61
N GLY A 344 15.16 -23.43 1.75
CA GLY A 344 15.97 -24.64 1.95
C GLY A 344 15.35 -25.87 1.28
N SER A 345 16.17 -26.60 0.53
CA SER A 345 15.85 -27.93 0.00
C SER A 345 16.14 -29.01 1.04
N LEU A 346 15.34 -30.08 1.03
CA LEU A 346 15.59 -31.28 1.84
C LEU A 346 15.97 -32.44 0.92
N LEU A 347 16.70 -33.41 1.47
CA LEU A 347 17.01 -34.66 0.77
C LEU A 347 15.71 -35.32 0.26
N ASN A 348 15.64 -35.57 -1.05
CA ASN A 348 14.52 -36.20 -1.75
C ASN A 348 13.20 -35.43 -1.74
N VAL A 349 13.24 -34.12 -1.47
CA VAL A 349 12.03 -33.27 -1.48
C VAL A 349 12.27 -32.09 -2.42
N SER A 350 11.53 -32.06 -3.52
CA SER A 350 11.41 -30.87 -4.37
C SER A 350 10.30 -29.96 -3.86
N GLY A 351 10.48 -28.64 -4.02
CA GLY A 351 9.49 -27.65 -3.61
C GLY A 351 9.47 -26.45 -4.54
N SER A 352 8.37 -25.72 -4.57
CA SER A 352 8.26 -24.49 -5.36
C SER A 352 7.64 -23.37 -4.52
N LEU A 353 8.10 -22.15 -4.78
CA LEU A 353 7.59 -20.92 -4.21
C LEU A 353 7.46 -19.88 -5.33
N ASN A 354 6.31 -19.21 -5.38
CA ASN A 354 6.14 -18.03 -6.21
C ASN A 354 6.26 -16.79 -5.31
N LEU A 355 7.27 -15.96 -5.57
CA LEU A 355 7.51 -14.69 -4.91
C LEU A 355 7.02 -13.57 -5.83
N TYR A 356 5.90 -12.94 -5.48
CA TYR A 356 5.27 -11.91 -6.32
C TYR A 356 5.82 -10.52 -6.04
N GLU A 357 6.14 -10.21 -4.79
CA GLU A 357 6.53 -8.86 -4.43
C GLU A 357 7.28 -8.81 -3.10
N VAL A 358 8.34 -8.00 -3.01
CA VAL A 358 8.98 -7.60 -1.74
C VAL A 358 9.06 -6.09 -1.66
N GLN A 359 8.44 -5.50 -0.63
CA GLN A 359 8.35 -4.05 -0.49
C GLN A 359 8.69 -3.57 0.91
N ILE A 360 9.11 -2.31 1.00
CA ILE A 360 9.32 -1.66 2.29
C ILE A 360 8.11 -0.81 2.60
N THR A 361 7.53 -1.04 3.77
CA THR A 361 6.36 -0.32 4.25
C THR A 361 6.67 0.37 5.57
N PRO A 362 6.02 1.51 5.88
CA PRO A 362 6.15 2.15 7.17
C PRO A 362 5.85 1.23 8.35
N ALA A 363 6.32 1.64 9.54
CA ALA A 363 5.89 1.04 10.80
C ALA A 363 4.37 1.11 10.93
N LYS A 364 3.75 0.05 11.44
CA LYS A 364 2.32 0.08 11.74
C LYS A 364 2.01 1.15 12.80
N PRO A 365 0.84 1.81 12.74
CA PRO A 365 0.44 2.78 13.76
C PRO A 365 0.48 2.18 15.16
N THR A 366 0.89 2.96 16.15
CA THR A 366 0.88 2.57 17.57
C THR A 366 0.03 3.53 18.37
N PHE A 367 -0.47 3.08 19.52
CA PHE A 367 -1.23 3.87 20.46
C PHE A 367 -0.48 3.90 21.79
N THR A 368 -0.13 5.10 22.25
CA THR A 368 0.49 5.31 23.57
C THR A 368 -0.45 6.13 24.44
N ALA A 369 -0.59 5.73 25.70
CA ALA A 369 -1.42 6.45 26.67
C ALA A 369 -1.04 7.95 26.69
N PRO A 370 -2.03 8.87 26.70
CA PRO A 370 -3.45 8.64 26.99
C PRO A 370 -4.29 8.18 25.79
N SER A 371 -3.71 8.01 24.59
CA SER A 371 -4.43 7.47 23.44
C SER A 371 -4.69 5.98 23.60
N LEU A 372 -5.93 5.57 23.32
CA LEU A 372 -6.39 4.20 23.48
C LEU A 372 -6.70 3.56 22.12
N GLN A 373 -6.19 2.36 21.90
CA GLN A 373 -6.54 1.52 20.75
C GLN A 373 -7.91 0.84 20.92
N ASN A 374 -8.29 0.56 22.17
CA ASN A 374 -9.56 -0.08 22.53
C ASN A 374 -10.33 0.89 23.41
N ILE A 375 -11.43 1.43 22.89
CA ILE A 375 -12.23 2.45 23.57
C ILE A 375 -13.55 1.83 24.03
N THR A 376 -13.91 2.04 25.29
CA THR A 376 -15.26 1.76 25.78
C THR A 376 -16.08 3.04 25.78
N ILE A 377 -17.31 2.97 25.29
CA ILE A 377 -18.25 4.10 25.26
C ILE A 377 -19.62 3.66 25.77
N CYS A 378 -20.47 4.60 26.17
CA CYS A 378 -21.89 4.32 26.37
C CYS A 378 -22.61 4.18 25.02
N SER A 379 -23.64 3.33 24.98
CA SER A 379 -24.51 3.21 23.81
C SER A 379 -25.05 4.57 23.37
N GLY A 380 -24.95 4.85 22.07
CA GLY A 380 -25.36 6.12 21.47
C GLY A 380 -24.26 7.19 21.47
N ASN A 381 -23.06 6.94 21.98
CA ASN A 381 -21.94 7.88 21.91
C ASN A 381 -20.99 7.58 20.73
N THR A 382 -20.06 8.51 20.49
CA THR A 382 -18.97 8.36 19.51
C THR A 382 -17.67 7.96 20.20
N ALA A 383 -16.78 7.27 19.49
CA ALA A 383 -15.39 7.05 19.90
C ALA A 383 -14.44 7.85 19.00
N THR A 384 -13.35 8.38 19.56
CA THR A 384 -12.30 9.08 18.80
C THR A 384 -10.97 8.39 19.02
N PHE A 385 -10.38 7.89 17.93
CA PHE A 385 -9.06 7.27 17.92
C PHE A 385 -8.01 8.27 17.43
N THR A 386 -6.88 8.34 18.14
CA THR A 386 -5.78 9.25 17.81
C THR A 386 -4.45 8.52 17.95
N PRO A 387 -4.02 7.73 16.95
CA PRO A 387 -2.73 7.03 17.00
C PRO A 387 -1.57 8.01 17.22
N ASN A 388 -0.40 7.48 17.59
CA ASN A 388 0.82 8.27 17.64
C ASN A 388 1.06 8.95 16.28
N ALA A 389 1.58 10.18 16.31
CA ALA A 389 1.81 10.96 15.10
C ALA A 389 2.66 10.16 14.09
N PRO A 390 2.28 10.14 12.80
CA PRO A 390 3.05 9.43 11.80
C PRO A 390 4.44 10.04 11.65
N ALA A 391 5.42 9.22 11.23
CA ALA A 391 6.74 9.74 10.88
C ALA A 391 6.61 10.77 9.74
N SER A 392 7.53 11.73 9.69
CA SER A 392 7.51 12.77 8.65
C SER A 392 7.52 12.16 7.25
N GLY A 393 6.61 12.61 6.38
CA GLY A 393 6.40 12.07 5.03
C GLY A 393 5.38 10.93 4.95
N ASN A 394 4.87 10.44 6.08
CA ASN A 394 3.85 9.40 6.12
C ASN A 394 2.46 9.98 6.43
N GLU A 395 1.42 9.29 5.97
CA GLU A 395 0.02 9.54 6.28
C GLU A 395 -0.63 8.36 7.00
N LEU A 396 -1.69 8.65 7.76
CA LEU A 396 -2.56 7.63 8.32
C LEU A 396 -3.78 7.44 7.40
N ARG A 397 -4.05 6.18 7.05
CA ARG A 397 -5.16 5.75 6.22
C ARG A 397 -6.15 4.95 7.06
N TRP A 398 -7.39 5.42 7.14
CA TRP A 398 -8.47 4.78 7.91
C TRP A 398 -9.39 3.95 7.04
N TYR A 399 -9.72 2.75 7.50
CA TYR A 399 -10.54 1.77 6.78
C TYR A 399 -11.63 1.19 7.68
N LYS A 400 -12.75 0.78 7.07
CA LYS A 400 -13.79 -0.02 7.72
C LYS A 400 -13.54 -1.53 7.63
N ASN A 401 -12.61 -1.96 6.77
CA ASN A 401 -12.34 -3.37 6.49
C ASN A 401 -10.90 -3.73 6.85
N ALA A 402 -10.69 -4.97 7.29
CA ALA A 402 -9.35 -5.51 7.57
C ALA A 402 -8.46 -5.62 6.33
N THR A 403 -9.07 -5.77 5.15
CA THR A 403 -8.40 -5.80 3.84
C THR A 403 -9.30 -5.15 2.79
N GLY A 404 -8.72 -4.64 1.71
CA GLY A 404 -9.46 -3.95 0.64
C GLY A 404 -10.19 -2.70 1.14
N GLY A 405 -11.25 -2.30 0.41
CA GLY A 405 -12.04 -1.11 0.73
C GLY A 405 -11.34 0.22 0.40
N THR A 406 -12.07 1.32 0.54
CA THR A 406 -11.57 2.69 0.36
C THR A 406 -11.11 3.26 1.70
N TRP A 407 -10.09 4.12 1.67
CA TRP A 407 -9.60 4.80 2.86
C TRP A 407 -10.00 6.27 2.93
N VAL A 408 -9.86 6.83 4.13
CA VAL A 408 -9.94 8.26 4.39
C VAL A 408 -8.66 8.71 5.12
N PRO A 409 -8.00 9.81 4.71
CA PRO A 409 -6.85 10.36 5.41
C PRO A 409 -7.25 10.99 6.75
N GLY A 410 -6.39 10.90 7.75
CA GLY A 410 -6.53 11.74 8.96
C GLY A 410 -5.65 11.31 10.13
N ASN A 411 -5.18 12.28 10.91
CA ASN A 411 -4.41 11.99 12.14
C ASN A 411 -5.28 11.42 13.28
N SER A 412 -6.60 11.57 13.16
CA SER A 412 -7.59 10.98 14.05
C SER A 412 -8.80 10.50 13.26
N TYR A 413 -9.59 9.64 13.89
CA TYR A 413 -10.87 9.18 13.36
C TYR A 413 -11.92 9.16 14.45
N THR A 414 -13.04 9.83 14.20
CA THR A 414 -14.21 9.83 15.08
C THR A 414 -15.31 9.02 14.44
N THR A 415 -15.83 8.04 15.18
CA THR A 415 -16.95 7.22 14.72
C THR A 415 -18.24 8.06 14.69
N VAL A 416 -19.23 7.58 13.96
CA VAL A 416 -20.63 7.98 14.21
C VAL A 416 -21.09 7.46 15.59
N ASN A 417 -22.27 7.86 16.04
CA ASN A 417 -22.87 7.30 17.25
C ASN A 417 -23.05 5.79 17.11
N LEU A 418 -22.55 5.00 18.06
CA LEU A 418 -22.56 3.54 18.02
C LEU A 418 -23.48 2.97 19.09
N THR A 419 -24.31 2.00 18.70
CA THR A 419 -25.18 1.22 19.61
C THR A 419 -24.75 -0.24 19.73
N ALA A 420 -23.75 -0.65 18.94
CA ALA A 420 -23.15 -1.97 18.95
C ALA A 420 -21.61 -1.83 18.79
N PRO A 421 -20.82 -2.82 19.24
CA PRO A 421 -19.37 -2.83 19.04
C PRO A 421 -19.00 -2.67 17.56
N ASP A 422 -17.87 -1.99 17.30
CA ASP A 422 -17.35 -1.76 15.96
C ASP A 422 -15.82 -1.89 15.96
N THR A 423 -15.24 -2.14 14.79
CA THR A 423 -13.78 -2.19 14.59
C THR A 423 -13.41 -1.37 13.37
N ILE A 424 -12.58 -0.36 13.61
CA ILE A 424 -12.00 0.48 12.56
C ILE A 424 -10.53 0.08 12.41
N TYR A 425 -9.99 0.20 11.21
CA TYR A 425 -8.61 -0.18 10.92
C TYR A 425 -7.82 1.06 10.52
N VAL A 426 -6.56 1.13 10.97
CA VAL A 426 -5.64 2.21 10.57
C VAL A 426 -4.33 1.61 10.08
N ALA A 427 -3.84 2.09 8.94
CA ALA A 427 -2.50 1.80 8.42
C ALA A 427 -1.72 3.09 8.24
N GLN A 428 -0.40 2.96 8.16
CA GLN A 428 0.49 4.04 7.78
C GLN A 428 1.02 3.79 6.36
N ALA A 429 1.07 4.83 5.55
CA ALA A 429 1.64 4.77 4.21
C ALA A 429 2.55 5.98 3.97
N ILE A 430 3.50 5.84 3.06
CA ILE A 430 4.26 6.99 2.57
C ILE A 430 3.33 7.79 1.64
N ILE A 431 3.27 9.11 1.78
CA ILE A 431 2.41 9.97 0.96
C ILE A 431 2.76 9.77 -0.51
N GLY A 432 1.76 9.49 -1.34
CA GLY A 432 1.92 9.23 -2.79
C GLY A 432 2.22 7.77 -3.16
N CYS A 433 2.49 6.91 -2.17
CA CYS A 433 2.82 5.49 -2.41
C CYS A 433 1.62 4.58 -2.18
N ALA A 434 1.50 3.50 -2.96
CA ALA A 434 0.41 2.55 -2.80
C ALA A 434 0.62 1.61 -1.60
N GLY A 435 1.88 1.20 -1.36
CA GLY A 435 2.25 0.33 -0.24
C GLY A 435 1.90 0.94 1.13
N GLU A 436 1.32 0.12 2.01
CA GLU A 436 0.93 0.50 3.36
C GLU A 436 1.37 -0.56 4.38
N SER A 437 1.52 -0.14 5.64
CA SER A 437 1.76 -1.06 6.76
C SER A 437 0.61 -2.06 6.92
N GLU A 438 0.84 -3.13 7.69
CA GLU A 438 -0.26 -3.92 8.25
C GLU A 438 -1.28 -3.01 8.95
N ARG A 439 -2.57 -3.26 8.70
CA ARG A 439 -3.67 -2.54 9.32
C ARG A 439 -3.82 -2.93 10.79
N VAL A 440 -3.82 -1.92 11.66
CA VAL A 440 -4.03 -2.09 13.10
C VAL A 440 -5.52 -1.97 13.41
N PRO A 441 -6.15 -2.99 14.02
CA PRO A 441 -7.54 -2.90 14.46
C PRO A 441 -7.65 -2.00 15.69
N ALA A 442 -8.49 -0.98 15.63
CA ALA A 442 -8.90 -0.12 16.72
C ALA A 442 -10.36 -0.43 17.06
N THR A 443 -10.60 -0.92 18.28
CA THR A 443 -11.91 -1.51 18.64
C THR A 443 -12.72 -0.57 19.52
N VAL A 444 -14.04 -0.55 19.30
CA VAL A 444 -15.00 0.09 20.18
C VAL A 444 -15.83 -0.98 20.87
N VAL A 445 -15.85 -0.94 22.20
CA VAL A 445 -16.78 -1.71 23.02
C VAL A 445 -17.91 -0.79 23.47
N VAL A 446 -19.15 -1.20 23.20
CA VAL A 446 -20.32 -0.42 23.61
C VAL A 446 -20.86 -0.97 24.93
N ASN A 447 -20.77 -0.16 25.99
CA ASN A 447 -21.38 -0.40 27.27
C ASN A 447 -22.88 -0.07 27.20
N THR A 448 -23.71 -1.11 27.19
CA THR A 448 -25.17 -1.01 27.09
C THR A 448 -25.82 -1.13 28.46
N ILE A 449 -26.96 -0.47 28.64
CA ILE A 449 -27.80 -0.64 29.83
C ILE A 449 -29.26 -0.59 29.46
N THR A 450 -30.00 -1.60 29.93
CA THR A 450 -31.45 -1.57 30.01
C THR A 450 -31.82 -1.42 31.49
N PRO A 451 -32.51 -0.35 31.91
CA PRO A 451 -32.69 -0.01 33.33
C PRO A 451 -33.59 -0.98 34.13
N GLY A 452 -34.26 -1.91 33.44
CA GLY A 452 -35.30 -2.76 34.01
C GLY A 452 -36.57 -1.95 34.28
N SER A 453 -37.42 -2.45 35.19
CA SER A 453 -38.67 -1.81 35.55
C SER A 453 -38.98 -1.96 37.04
N ILE A 454 -39.83 -1.06 37.54
CA ILE A 454 -40.45 -1.15 38.86
C ILE A 454 -41.93 -1.47 38.64
N ALA A 455 -42.46 -2.43 39.41
CA ALA A 455 -43.87 -2.77 39.42
C ALA A 455 -44.74 -1.55 39.73
N THR A 456 -46.03 -1.62 39.38
CA THR A 456 -46.96 -0.49 39.51
C THR A 456 -46.99 0.10 40.93
N GLY A 457 -47.26 1.40 41.02
CA GLY A 457 -47.41 2.13 42.28
C GLY A 457 -48.49 1.54 43.21
N GLN A 458 -48.48 1.99 44.46
CA GLN A 458 -49.35 1.46 45.52
C GLN A 458 -50.23 2.57 46.10
N THR A 459 -51.41 2.18 46.60
CA THR A 459 -52.25 3.03 47.44
C THR A 459 -52.22 2.52 48.86
N ILE A 460 -51.77 3.35 49.80
CA ILE A 460 -51.61 3.00 51.21
C ILE A 460 -52.35 3.99 52.11
N CYS A 461 -52.63 3.60 53.35
CA CYS A 461 -53.18 4.54 54.33
C CYS A 461 -52.10 5.54 54.77
N SER A 462 -52.46 6.80 54.98
CA SER A 462 -51.54 7.80 55.53
C SER A 462 -50.96 7.33 56.88
N GLY A 463 -49.63 7.45 57.02
CA GLY A 463 -48.88 7.01 58.20
C GLY A 463 -48.50 5.54 58.20
N THR A 464 -48.64 4.83 57.07
CA THR A 464 -48.19 3.44 56.91
C THR A 464 -47.00 3.31 55.96
N GLN A 465 -46.36 2.14 55.98
CA GLN A 465 -45.25 1.78 55.13
C GLN A 465 -45.76 1.11 53.83
N PRO A 466 -45.22 1.44 52.65
CA PRO A 466 -45.52 0.69 51.44
C PRO A 466 -44.88 -0.70 51.45
N ALA A 467 -45.44 -1.63 50.67
CA ALA A 467 -44.79 -2.90 50.40
C ALA A 467 -43.51 -2.71 49.57
N ALA A 468 -42.61 -3.69 49.60
CA ALA A 468 -41.35 -3.65 48.87
C ALA A 468 -41.55 -3.40 47.36
N PHE A 469 -40.77 -2.50 46.79
CA PHE A 469 -40.72 -2.22 45.36
C PHE A 469 -39.88 -3.29 44.67
N THR A 470 -40.55 -4.07 43.83
CA THR A 470 -39.96 -5.15 43.04
C THR A 470 -40.16 -4.88 41.55
N GLY A 471 -39.53 -5.68 40.68
CA GLY A 471 -39.68 -5.54 39.23
C GLY A 471 -38.51 -6.17 38.48
N ALA A 472 -38.45 -5.93 37.17
CA ALA A 472 -37.33 -6.42 36.36
C ALA A 472 -36.02 -5.72 36.76
N VAL A 473 -34.97 -6.50 36.95
CA VAL A 473 -33.62 -5.98 37.21
C VAL A 473 -33.04 -5.35 35.94
N ALA A 474 -32.09 -4.44 36.09
CA ALA A 474 -31.38 -3.89 34.94
C ALA A 474 -30.49 -4.97 34.31
N THR A 475 -30.31 -4.89 33.00
CA THR A 475 -29.48 -5.82 32.22
C THR A 475 -28.51 -5.07 31.34
N SER A 476 -27.41 -5.73 30.97
CA SER A 476 -26.44 -5.26 29.99
C SER A 476 -26.14 -6.40 29.03
N THR A 477 -25.96 -6.07 27.75
CA THR A 477 -25.45 -7.03 26.76
C THR A 477 -23.92 -7.02 26.69
N ALA A 478 -23.26 -6.09 27.39
CA ALA A 478 -21.81 -5.99 27.42
C ALA A 478 -21.22 -6.98 28.45
N ILE A 479 -20.44 -7.95 27.96
CA ILE A 479 -19.82 -8.98 28.79
C ILE A 479 -18.87 -8.35 29.80
N GLY A 480 -18.97 -8.75 31.08
CA GLY A 480 -18.11 -8.26 32.16
C GLY A 480 -18.51 -6.89 32.73
N ALA A 481 -19.60 -6.29 32.25
CA ALA A 481 -20.12 -5.06 32.82
C ALA A 481 -20.74 -5.30 34.21
N VAL A 482 -20.46 -4.40 35.15
CA VAL A 482 -20.99 -4.46 36.52
C VAL A 482 -22.15 -3.48 36.65
N ILE A 483 -23.31 -3.96 37.11
CA ILE A 483 -24.49 -3.13 37.32
C ILE A 483 -24.64 -2.77 38.80
N THR A 484 -24.85 -1.49 39.08
CA THR A 484 -25.15 -0.95 40.41
C THR A 484 -26.44 -0.14 40.37
N TYR A 485 -27.05 0.08 41.53
CA TYR A 485 -28.30 0.82 41.65
C TYR A 485 -28.19 1.97 42.65
N GLN A 486 -29.03 2.98 42.44
CA GLN A 486 -29.33 4.02 43.41
C GLN A 486 -30.82 4.34 43.35
N TRP A 487 -31.54 4.11 44.44
CA TRP A 487 -32.93 4.52 44.55
C TRP A 487 -33.04 6.02 44.86
N GLN A 488 -34.03 6.66 44.24
CA GLN A 488 -34.35 8.05 44.48
C GLN A 488 -35.83 8.22 44.80
N LYS A 489 -36.16 9.27 45.57
CA LYS A 489 -37.53 9.69 45.82
C LYS A 489 -37.76 11.18 45.57
N SER A 490 -38.97 11.51 45.17
CA SER A 490 -39.50 12.87 45.07
C SER A 490 -40.77 12.95 45.91
N SER A 491 -40.80 13.84 46.89
CA SER A 491 -41.88 13.89 47.88
C SER A 491 -43.06 14.79 47.46
N ASN A 492 -43.02 15.40 46.27
CA ASN A 492 -43.95 16.48 45.93
C ASN A 492 -44.36 16.54 44.45
N ASP A 493 -43.43 16.44 43.50
CA ASP A 493 -43.66 16.95 42.14
C ASP A 493 -43.23 16.03 40.99
N ASN A 494 -42.68 14.84 41.27
CA ASN A 494 -42.16 13.91 40.24
C ASN A 494 -41.04 14.51 39.36
N THR A 495 -40.41 15.61 39.80
CA THR A 495 -39.35 16.31 39.06
C THR A 495 -38.06 16.44 39.88
N HIS A 496 -38.17 16.70 41.18
CA HIS A 496 -37.02 16.81 42.08
C HIS A 496 -36.81 15.53 42.87
N TYR A 497 -35.82 14.76 42.44
CA TYR A 497 -35.45 13.48 43.05
C TYR A 497 -34.20 13.61 43.92
N ALA A 498 -34.27 13.06 45.13
CA ALA A 498 -33.14 12.92 46.03
C ALA A 498 -32.75 11.45 46.20
N ASN A 499 -31.44 11.17 46.30
CA ASN A 499 -30.93 9.82 46.61
C ASN A 499 -31.41 9.38 48.00
N ILE A 500 -31.87 8.14 48.07
CA ILE A 500 -32.15 7.48 49.34
C ILE A 500 -30.85 6.84 49.82
N SER A 501 -30.36 7.28 50.99
CA SER A 501 -29.07 6.82 51.52
C SER A 501 -29.06 5.30 51.72
N GLY A 502 -28.00 4.64 51.24
CA GLY A 502 -27.79 3.20 51.35
C GLY A 502 -28.69 2.33 50.46
N ALA A 503 -29.61 2.90 49.69
CA ALA A 503 -30.54 2.14 48.87
C ALA A 503 -29.93 1.78 47.51
N THR A 504 -29.09 0.74 47.51
CA THR A 504 -28.32 0.28 46.33
C THR A 504 -28.69 -1.12 45.83
N ALA A 505 -29.68 -1.75 46.45
CA ALA A 505 -30.18 -3.06 46.03
C ALA A 505 -31.11 -2.97 44.81
N ALA A 506 -31.29 -4.09 44.10
CA ALA A 506 -32.20 -4.16 42.96
C ALA A 506 -33.67 -3.94 43.36
N THR A 507 -34.04 -4.30 44.58
CA THR A 507 -35.35 -4.02 45.21
C THR A 507 -35.19 -2.99 46.32
N PHE A 508 -36.26 -2.29 46.69
CA PHE A 508 -36.23 -1.33 47.80
C PHE A 508 -37.48 -1.42 48.67
N THR A 509 -37.30 -1.29 49.99
CA THR A 509 -38.39 -1.16 50.95
C THR A 509 -38.20 0.17 51.68
N GLU A 510 -39.15 1.09 51.52
CA GLU A 510 -39.13 2.36 52.25
C GLU A 510 -39.33 2.07 53.73
N SER A 511 -38.36 2.40 54.60
CA SER A 511 -38.44 2.12 56.04
C SER A 511 -39.28 3.15 56.81
N ALA A 512 -39.53 4.32 56.21
CA ALA A 512 -40.34 5.37 56.82
C ALA A 512 -41.83 5.21 56.52
N ASN A 513 -42.67 5.56 57.49
CA ASN A 513 -44.10 5.78 57.27
C ASN A 513 -44.29 7.06 56.44
N LEU A 514 -45.13 6.99 55.40
CA LEU A 514 -45.36 8.12 54.51
C LEU A 514 -46.59 8.94 54.91
N SER A 515 -46.44 10.26 54.95
CA SER A 515 -47.50 11.23 55.26
C SER A 515 -47.92 12.12 54.08
N GLN A 516 -47.22 12.00 52.94
CA GLN A 516 -47.58 12.61 51.66
C GLN A 516 -47.32 11.65 50.49
N ASN A 517 -47.95 11.92 49.35
CA ASN A 517 -47.67 11.21 48.10
C ASN A 517 -46.18 11.30 47.76
N THR A 518 -45.57 10.19 47.40
CA THR A 518 -44.13 10.14 47.12
C THR A 518 -43.87 9.33 45.85
N TYR A 519 -43.09 9.89 44.95
CA TYR A 519 -42.63 9.22 43.73
C TYR A 519 -41.29 8.55 43.97
N TYR A 520 -41.08 7.39 43.34
CA TYR A 520 -39.82 6.66 43.40
C TYR A 520 -39.35 6.29 41.99
N LYS A 521 -38.03 6.25 41.83
CA LYS A 521 -37.36 5.66 40.66
C LYS A 521 -36.05 5.03 41.06
N ARG A 522 -35.51 4.18 40.19
CA ARG A 522 -34.21 3.53 40.36
C ARG A 522 -33.29 3.97 39.22
N ILE A 523 -32.14 4.52 39.56
CA ILE A 523 -31.05 4.71 38.61
C ILE A 523 -30.24 3.42 38.58
N ALA A 524 -30.09 2.83 37.40
CA ALA A 524 -29.15 1.75 37.19
C ALA A 524 -27.90 2.31 36.50
N THR A 525 -26.72 1.88 36.94
CA THR A 525 -25.43 2.28 36.39
C THR A 525 -24.66 1.04 36.00
N THR A 526 -24.24 0.96 34.73
CA THR A 526 -23.33 -0.07 34.23
C THR A 526 -21.91 0.49 34.18
N THR A 527 -20.94 -0.21 34.74
CA THR A 527 -19.52 0.16 34.65
C THR A 527 -18.74 -0.93 33.92
N LEU A 528 -18.05 -0.53 32.84
CA LEU A 528 -17.22 -1.41 32.04
C LEU A 528 -15.92 -0.67 31.68
N ASN A 529 -14.76 -1.27 31.98
CA ASN A 529 -13.44 -0.67 31.73
C ASN A 529 -13.29 0.77 32.28
N GLY A 530 -13.92 1.06 33.43
CA GLY A 530 -13.93 2.40 34.04
C GLY A 530 -14.96 3.39 33.46
N VAL A 531 -15.67 3.01 32.39
CA VAL A 531 -16.73 3.84 31.78
C VAL A 531 -18.07 3.51 32.40
N SER A 532 -18.73 4.51 32.99
CA SER A 532 -20.02 4.36 33.65
C SER A 532 -21.15 4.97 32.82
N CYS A 533 -22.18 4.17 32.55
CA CYS A 533 -23.38 4.58 31.80
C CYS A 533 -24.62 4.39 32.67
N THR A 534 -25.51 5.38 32.70
CA THR A 534 -26.68 5.37 33.57
C THR A 534 -27.97 5.34 32.77
N ALA A 535 -29.00 4.70 33.34
CA ALA A 535 -30.36 4.74 32.83
C ALA A 535 -31.35 4.72 33.99
N ASN A 536 -32.45 5.46 33.83
CA ASN A 536 -33.53 5.50 34.82
C ASN A 536 -34.57 4.42 34.51
N SER A 537 -35.08 3.74 35.54
CA SER A 537 -36.31 2.95 35.43
C SER A 537 -37.53 3.84 35.16
N ASN A 538 -38.69 3.22 34.94
CA ASN A 538 -39.96 3.94 35.07
C ASN A 538 -40.13 4.52 36.49
N GLU A 539 -40.89 5.60 36.60
CA GLU A 539 -41.34 6.18 37.85
C GLU A 539 -42.58 5.46 38.40
N ILE A 540 -42.69 5.40 39.72
CA ILE A 540 -43.90 4.91 40.41
C ILE A 540 -44.37 5.93 41.44
N LEU A 541 -45.68 6.01 41.65
CA LEU A 541 -46.31 6.85 42.67
C LEU A 541 -46.83 5.99 43.81
N ILE A 542 -46.49 6.36 45.04
CA ILE A 542 -47.18 5.87 46.24
C ILE A 542 -48.19 6.92 46.65
N SER A 543 -49.47 6.61 46.42
CA SER A 543 -50.59 7.50 46.75
C SER A 543 -51.11 7.22 48.16
N LEU A 544 -51.43 8.27 48.91
CA LEU A 544 -52.03 8.13 50.23
C LEU A 544 -53.55 8.21 50.17
N HIS A 545 -54.19 7.27 50.84
CA HIS A 545 -55.59 7.36 51.21
C HIS A 545 -55.73 7.91 52.65
N PRO A 546 -56.72 8.77 52.93
CA PRO A 546 -56.96 9.28 54.28
C PRO A 546 -57.14 8.13 55.27
N LYS A 547 -56.53 8.25 56.46
CA LYS A 547 -56.77 7.30 57.55
C LYS A 547 -58.26 7.40 57.96
N PRO A 548 -58.98 6.28 58.13
CA PRO A 548 -60.33 6.32 58.68
C PRO A 548 -60.34 7.06 60.03
N PRO A 549 -61.36 7.88 60.32
CA PRO A 549 -61.46 8.52 61.63
C PRO A 549 -61.50 7.46 62.73
N THR A 550 -60.85 7.73 63.87
CA THR A 550 -60.88 6.85 65.04
C THR A 550 -62.33 6.58 65.45
N PRO A 551 -62.76 5.32 65.57
CA PRO A 551 -64.11 5.02 66.00
C PRO A 551 -64.31 5.54 67.43
N PHE A 552 -65.26 6.45 67.61
CA PHE A 552 -65.69 6.88 68.93
C PHE A 552 -66.77 5.91 69.42
N VAL A 553 -66.49 5.21 70.52
CA VAL A 553 -67.51 4.46 71.27
C VAL A 553 -68.16 5.43 72.24
N SER A 554 -69.41 5.82 71.99
CA SER A 554 -70.25 6.46 72.98
C SER A 554 -70.76 5.38 73.94
N ILE A 555 -70.38 5.48 75.20
CA ILE A 555 -70.99 4.69 76.27
C ILE A 555 -72.25 5.45 76.68
N ASN A 556 -73.43 4.88 76.40
CA ASN A 556 -74.72 5.36 76.89
C ASN A 556 -75.23 4.46 78.01
#